data_AF-A0A9Q1IK27-F1
#
_entry.id   AF-A0A9Q1IK27-F1
#
_cell.length_a   1.000
_cell.length_b   1.000
_cell.length_c   1.000
_cell.angle_alpha   90.00
_cell.angle_beta   90.00
_cell.angle_gamma   90.00
#
_symmetry.space_group_name_H-M   'P 1'
#
loop_
_entity.id
_entity.type
_entity.pdbx_description
1 polymer ?
#
loop_
_entity_poly.entity_id
_entity_poly.type
_entity_poly.pdbx_seq_one_letter_code
_entity_poly.pdbx_strand_id
1 'polypeptide(L)'
;MRSTTGGSRDPRVCESIFSTSGERAPTGWKKTVFTRYGKCYMFNAAEEGKTLRTTVKGGTGNGLEIMLDIQQDDYLPVWGETEETAFEAGIRVQIHSQAEPPFVHELGFGVAPGFQTFVATQEQRLTYLPPPWGECQSKAPDSGFFQVYSVTACRIDCETRYIVENCNCRMVHMPGDSPFCTPEQYKDCAEPALATLSEESNDCLCRTPCNTTRYNKELSMVKIPSKTSARYLEKKFNKSEKYISDNILVLDVFFEALNYETIEQKKAYEVAGLLGDIGGQMGLFIGASILTILELFDYAYEVMRDRLLELLCREDEEGSHGEDVSTCDPVGNHSEAVGRTVSVPLQPALGTLEEIAC
;
A
#
# COMPACT_ATOMS: atom_id res chain seq x y z
N MET A 1 5.60 29.04 -54.65
CA MET A 1 4.37 29.12 -53.84
C MET A 1 4.67 28.55 -52.47
N ARG A 2 4.79 29.40 -51.45
CA ARG A 2 4.91 29.02 -50.04
C ARG A 2 3.51 28.67 -49.52
N SER A 3 3.37 27.49 -48.95
CA SER A 3 2.22 27.11 -48.14
C SER A 3 2.71 26.96 -46.71
N THR A 4 2.54 28.02 -45.93
CA THR A 4 2.74 28.06 -44.47
C THR A 4 1.46 27.60 -43.79
N THR A 5 1.43 26.37 -43.27
CA THR A 5 0.47 25.95 -42.26
C THR A 5 1.10 26.19 -40.89
N GLY A 6 0.66 27.27 -40.24
CA GLY A 6 1.07 27.64 -38.89
C GLY A 6 0.47 26.69 -37.85
N GLY A 7 1.30 25.78 -37.35
CA GLY A 7 1.07 25.12 -36.07
C GLY A 7 1.72 25.96 -34.97
N SER A 8 0.91 26.41 -34.01
CA SER A 8 1.34 27.06 -32.77
C SER A 8 2.42 26.21 -32.10
N ARG A 9 3.66 26.70 -32.06
CA ARG A 9 4.73 26.12 -31.25
C ARG A 9 4.46 26.54 -29.81
N ASP A 10 3.96 25.63 -28.98
CA ASP A 10 3.97 25.79 -27.52
C ASP A 10 5.44 25.88 -27.07
N PRO A 11 5.92 26.99 -26.48
CA PRO A 11 7.35 27.19 -26.18
C PRO A 11 7.93 26.29 -25.08
N ARG A 12 7.09 25.46 -24.44
CA ARG A 12 7.40 24.76 -23.17
C ARG A 12 7.82 23.30 -23.32
N VAL A 13 8.35 22.92 -24.49
CA VAL A 13 8.81 21.55 -24.75
C VAL A 13 10.24 21.60 -25.28
N CYS A 14 11.22 21.62 -24.37
CA CYS A 14 12.58 21.27 -24.73
C CYS A 14 12.66 19.76 -25.03
N GLU A 15 13.39 19.43 -26.09
CA GLU A 15 13.82 18.08 -26.44
C GLU A 15 14.76 17.54 -25.34
N SER A 16 14.19 17.14 -24.23
CA SER A 16 14.91 16.37 -23.21
C SER A 16 15.36 15.05 -23.85
N ILE A 17 16.66 14.79 -23.84
CA ILE A 17 17.25 13.54 -24.31
C ILE A 17 17.02 12.53 -23.19
N PHE A 18 16.06 11.64 -23.40
CA PHE A 18 15.82 10.50 -22.52
C PHE A 18 16.54 9.30 -23.07
N SER A 19 17.42 8.72 -22.26
CA SER A 19 17.97 7.39 -22.48
C SER A 19 17.33 6.48 -21.44
N THR A 20 16.39 5.64 -21.87
CA THR A 20 15.97 4.49 -21.07
C THR A 20 16.71 3.30 -21.62
N SER A 21 17.58 2.66 -20.83
CA SER A 21 18.34 1.48 -21.27
C SER A 21 19.07 1.64 -22.62
N GLY A 22 19.59 2.85 -22.91
CA GLY A 22 20.29 3.15 -24.17
C GLY A 22 19.39 3.44 -25.39
N GLU A 23 18.07 3.42 -25.23
CA GLU A 23 17.09 3.76 -26.27
C GLU A 23 16.51 5.16 -26.08
N ARG A 24 16.30 5.90 -27.19
CA ARG A 24 15.66 7.21 -27.20
C ARG A 24 14.17 7.06 -26.88
N ALA A 25 13.66 7.78 -25.88
CA ALA A 25 12.25 7.63 -25.48
C ALA A 25 11.25 8.00 -26.60
N PRO A 26 10.21 7.19 -26.86
CA PRO A 26 9.24 7.42 -27.93
C PRO A 26 8.28 8.58 -27.62
N THR A 27 7.72 9.23 -28.65
CA THR A 27 6.70 10.29 -28.52
C THR A 27 5.49 9.77 -27.73
N GLY A 28 5.24 10.30 -26.52
CA GLY A 28 4.19 9.81 -25.61
C GLY A 28 4.68 9.03 -24.38
N TRP A 29 5.99 9.08 -24.09
CA TRP A 29 6.62 8.45 -22.92
C TRP A 29 6.21 9.07 -21.56
N LYS A 30 5.67 10.30 -21.56
CA LYS A 30 5.25 11.04 -20.36
C LYS A 30 3.74 11.27 -20.31
N LYS A 31 3.17 11.09 -19.12
CA LYS A 31 1.81 11.53 -18.77
C LYS A 31 1.88 12.90 -18.11
N THR A 32 1.03 13.84 -18.53
CA THR A 32 0.89 15.13 -17.84
C THR A 32 -0.04 14.96 -16.65
N VAL A 33 0.40 15.47 -15.50
CA VAL A 33 -0.39 15.51 -14.26
C VAL A 33 -0.29 16.88 -13.62
N PHE A 34 -1.33 17.29 -12.92
CA PHE A 34 -1.34 18.54 -12.17
C PHE A 34 -1.11 18.25 -10.69
N THR A 35 -0.20 18.99 -10.07
CA THR A 35 0.07 18.95 -8.63
C THR A 35 -0.04 20.37 -8.07
N ARG A 36 0.24 20.57 -6.77
CA ARG A 36 0.36 21.91 -6.18
C ARG A 36 1.43 22.77 -6.87
N TYR A 37 2.47 22.17 -7.45
CA TYR A 37 3.48 22.89 -8.26
C TYR A 37 3.01 23.20 -9.69
N GLY A 38 1.75 22.93 -10.03
CA GLY A 38 1.21 23.12 -11.37
C GLY A 38 1.47 21.92 -12.28
N LYS A 39 1.96 22.18 -13.51
CA LYS A 39 2.09 21.17 -14.57
C LYS A 39 3.32 20.28 -14.34
N CYS A 40 3.09 19.02 -13.99
CA CYS A 40 4.12 18.01 -13.78
C CYS A 40 4.04 16.89 -14.83
N TYR A 41 5.05 16.03 -14.85
CA TYR A 41 5.16 14.92 -15.78
C TYR A 41 5.48 13.62 -15.03
N MET A 42 4.79 12.54 -15.40
CA MET A 42 5.02 11.20 -14.86
C MET A 42 5.61 10.30 -15.95
N PHE A 43 6.69 9.61 -15.59
CA PHE A 43 7.29 8.54 -16.37
C PHE A 43 6.71 7.20 -15.93
N ASN A 44 6.50 6.26 -16.87
CA ASN A 44 6.01 4.89 -16.59
C ASN A 44 4.68 4.83 -15.80
N ALA A 45 3.75 5.74 -16.12
CA ALA A 45 2.40 5.73 -15.54
C ALA A 45 1.59 4.53 -16.08
N ALA A 46 0.76 3.92 -15.22
CA ALA A 46 -0.21 2.91 -15.65
C ALA A 46 -1.31 3.58 -16.48
N GLU A 47 -1.35 3.29 -17.78
CA GLU A 47 -2.36 3.77 -18.72
C GLU A 47 -2.88 2.60 -19.56
N GLU A 48 -4.17 2.61 -19.87
CA GLU A 48 -4.78 1.59 -20.72
C GLU A 48 -4.08 1.52 -22.08
N GLY A 49 -3.64 0.33 -22.46
CA GLY A 49 -2.93 0.10 -23.72
C GLY A 49 -1.41 0.36 -23.68
N LYS A 50 -0.83 0.80 -22.56
CA LYS A 50 0.63 0.91 -22.39
C LYS A 50 1.15 -0.19 -21.46
N THR A 51 2.15 -0.94 -21.93
CA THR A 51 2.88 -1.89 -21.10
C THR A 51 3.83 -1.18 -20.16
N LEU A 52 3.79 -1.54 -18.87
CA LEU A 52 4.73 -1.04 -17.88
C LEU A 52 6.15 -1.44 -18.24
N ARG A 53 7.08 -0.49 -18.08
CA ARG A 53 8.50 -0.74 -18.26
C ARG A 53 9.07 -1.44 -17.03
N THR A 54 9.77 -2.53 -17.26
CA THR A 54 10.46 -3.33 -16.24
C THR A 54 11.95 -3.37 -16.53
N THR A 55 12.78 -3.48 -15.50
CA THR A 55 14.22 -3.72 -15.67
C THR A 55 14.59 -5.12 -15.24
N VAL A 56 15.59 -5.69 -15.89
CA VAL A 56 16.09 -7.06 -15.66
C VAL A 56 17.53 -7.08 -15.14
N LYS A 57 18.13 -5.91 -14.88
CA LYS A 57 19.47 -5.76 -14.31
C LYS A 57 19.52 -4.50 -13.44
N GLY A 58 20.27 -4.57 -12.35
CA GLY A 58 20.61 -3.39 -11.55
C GLY A 58 21.64 -2.50 -12.24
N GLY A 59 21.89 -1.33 -11.65
CA GLY A 59 22.90 -0.36 -12.08
C GLY A 59 22.40 0.74 -13.02
N THR A 60 23.17 1.82 -13.10
CA THR A 60 22.81 3.08 -13.78
C THR A 60 22.38 2.91 -15.24
N GLY A 61 23.05 2.04 -15.99
CA GLY A 61 22.73 1.80 -17.41
C GLY A 61 21.40 1.08 -17.68
N ASN A 62 20.77 0.51 -16.65
CA ASN A 62 19.50 -0.23 -16.76
C ASN A 62 18.32 0.52 -16.12
N GLY A 63 18.51 1.81 -15.83
CA GLY A 63 17.52 2.69 -15.24
C GLY A 63 16.98 3.74 -16.21
N LEU A 64 16.43 4.80 -15.62
CA LEU A 64 16.00 6.02 -16.27
C LEU A 64 17.12 7.06 -16.16
N GLU A 65 17.64 7.54 -17.28
CA GLU A 65 18.57 8.67 -17.36
C GLU A 65 17.90 9.82 -18.11
N ILE A 66 17.81 10.98 -17.45
CA ILE A 66 17.19 12.18 -18.02
C ILE A 66 18.09 13.40 -17.84
N MET A 67 18.32 14.13 -18.94
CA MET A 67 18.96 15.44 -18.91
C MET A 67 17.89 16.51 -19.06
N LEU A 68 17.79 17.41 -18.08
CA LEU A 68 16.79 18.47 -18.03
C LEU A 68 17.45 19.84 -17.98
N ASP A 69 16.77 20.81 -18.58
CA ASP A 69 17.05 22.23 -18.50
C ASP A 69 15.93 22.87 -17.68
N ILE A 70 16.25 23.47 -16.53
CA ILE A 70 15.26 24.08 -15.65
C ILE A 70 14.83 25.47 -16.11
N GLN A 71 15.52 26.08 -17.08
CA GLN A 71 15.14 27.37 -17.68
C GLN A 71 14.92 28.50 -16.64
N GLN A 72 15.91 28.79 -15.81
CA GLN A 72 15.83 29.88 -14.81
C GLN A 72 15.51 31.25 -15.43
N ASP A 73 15.81 31.48 -16.71
CA ASP A 73 15.45 32.71 -17.44
C ASP A 73 13.93 32.94 -17.51
N ASP A 74 13.13 31.86 -17.45
CA ASP A 74 11.66 31.90 -17.52
C ASP A 74 11.01 31.92 -16.12
N TYR A 75 11.80 31.97 -15.05
CA TYR A 75 11.27 32.01 -13.69
C TYR A 75 10.59 33.35 -13.44
N LEU A 76 9.45 33.28 -12.74
CA LEU A 76 8.75 34.50 -12.33
C LEU A 76 9.62 35.26 -11.32
N PRO A 77 9.85 36.56 -11.53
CA PRO A 77 10.62 37.35 -10.58
C PRO A 77 9.87 37.45 -9.25
N VAL A 78 10.58 37.19 -8.16
CA VAL A 78 10.01 37.22 -6.80
C VAL A 78 10.03 38.68 -6.28
N TRP A 79 8.85 39.24 -6.01
CA TRP A 79 8.68 40.61 -5.52
C TRP A 79 8.04 40.71 -4.12
N GLY A 80 7.72 39.57 -3.51
CA GLY A 80 7.15 39.46 -2.17
C GLY A 80 7.16 38.00 -1.70
N GLU A 81 6.95 37.77 -0.41
CA GLU A 81 6.82 36.43 0.15
C GLU A 81 5.36 35.98 0.07
N THR A 82 5.09 34.96 -0.75
CA THR A 82 3.83 34.20 -0.75
C THR A 82 4.17 32.72 -0.61
N GLU A 83 3.25 31.86 -0.16
CA GLU A 83 3.52 30.41 -0.07
C GLU A 83 3.91 29.79 -1.42
N GLU A 84 3.50 30.41 -2.54
CA GLU A 84 3.86 29.98 -3.89
C GLU A 84 5.20 30.51 -4.43
N THR A 85 5.88 31.43 -3.73
CA THR A 85 7.18 31.97 -4.19
C THR A 85 8.32 31.05 -3.77
N ALA A 86 8.82 30.25 -4.71
CA ALA A 86 9.97 29.40 -4.49
C ALA A 86 11.29 30.18 -4.69
N PHE A 87 12.12 30.24 -3.64
CA PHE A 87 13.50 30.73 -3.73
C PHE A 87 14.48 29.66 -4.27
N GLU A 88 13.99 28.43 -4.43
CA GLU A 88 14.78 27.28 -4.85
C GLU A 88 14.83 27.18 -6.38
N ALA A 89 16.01 26.84 -6.92
CA ALA A 89 16.18 26.47 -8.32
C ALA A 89 16.51 24.98 -8.44
N GLY A 90 15.72 24.25 -9.23
CA GLY A 90 15.83 22.81 -9.38
C GLY A 90 14.47 22.18 -9.66
N ILE A 91 14.39 20.86 -9.49
CA ILE A 91 13.15 20.10 -9.66
C ILE A 91 12.84 19.29 -8.40
N ARG A 92 11.55 19.04 -8.16
CA ARG A 92 11.06 18.09 -7.15
C ARG A 92 10.66 16.79 -7.83
N VAL A 93 11.14 15.66 -7.31
CA VAL A 93 10.92 14.34 -7.89
C VAL A 93 10.35 13.42 -6.83
N GLN A 94 9.35 12.62 -7.20
CA GLN A 94 8.78 11.58 -6.34
C GLN A 94 8.84 10.24 -7.08
N ILE A 95 9.34 9.22 -6.39
CA ILE A 95 9.33 7.84 -6.87
C ILE A 95 8.23 7.12 -6.08
N HIS A 96 7.24 6.59 -6.79
CA HIS A 96 6.07 5.96 -6.18
C HIS A 96 5.54 4.81 -7.05
N SER A 97 4.70 3.96 -6.45
CA SER A 97 3.99 2.89 -7.17
C SER A 97 2.97 3.49 -8.14
N GLN A 98 2.70 2.82 -9.26
CA GLN A 98 1.72 3.28 -10.25
C GLN A 98 0.29 3.31 -9.70
N ALA A 99 0.00 2.55 -8.65
CA ALA A 99 -1.32 2.54 -7.99
C ALA A 99 -1.54 3.77 -7.08
N GLU A 100 -0.48 4.50 -6.76
CA GLU A 100 -0.50 5.64 -5.86
C GLU A 100 -0.46 6.97 -6.65
N PRO A 101 -1.33 7.95 -6.35
CA PRO A 101 -1.26 9.28 -6.97
C PRO A 101 -0.03 10.07 -6.47
N PRO A 102 0.50 10.99 -7.30
CA PRO A 102 1.65 11.81 -6.93
C PRO A 102 1.27 12.85 -5.87
N PHE A 103 2.10 12.98 -4.84
CA PHE A 103 1.98 13.93 -3.73
C PHE A 103 3.32 14.63 -3.48
N VAL A 104 3.84 15.27 -4.55
CA VAL A 104 5.23 15.72 -4.68
C VAL A 104 5.63 16.82 -3.69
N HIS A 105 4.68 17.65 -3.24
CA HIS A 105 4.96 18.78 -2.35
C HIS A 105 5.40 18.34 -0.94
N GLU A 106 4.95 17.17 -0.47
CA GLU A 106 5.39 16.61 0.81
C GLU A 106 6.36 15.44 0.66
N LEU A 107 6.12 14.55 -0.32
CA LEU A 107 6.89 13.30 -0.45
C LEU A 107 8.03 13.37 -1.48
N GLY A 108 8.15 14.50 -2.20
CA GLY A 108 9.17 14.70 -3.23
C GLY A 108 10.53 15.13 -2.66
N PHE A 109 11.61 14.62 -3.25
CA PHE A 109 12.97 15.07 -2.98
C PHE A 109 13.43 16.09 -4.04
N GLY A 110 14.34 16.99 -3.66
CA GLY A 110 14.90 18.01 -4.56
C GLY A 110 16.09 17.48 -5.36
N VAL A 111 16.21 17.94 -6.61
CA VAL A 111 17.37 17.69 -7.49
C VAL A 111 17.86 19.04 -8.01
N ALA A 112 19.15 19.31 -7.78
CA ALA A 112 19.76 20.61 -8.08
C ALA A 112 20.34 20.67 -9.50
N PRO A 113 20.32 21.86 -10.16
CA PRO A 113 21.09 22.11 -11.37
C PRO A 113 22.61 22.08 -11.12
N GLY A 114 23.39 21.79 -12.17
CA GLY A 114 24.84 21.67 -12.10
C GLY A 114 25.34 20.35 -11.54
N PHE A 115 24.43 19.39 -11.30
CA PHE A 115 24.77 18.06 -10.80
C PHE A 115 24.11 16.96 -11.64
N GLN A 116 24.81 15.83 -11.73
CA GLN A 116 24.24 14.55 -12.08
C GLN A 116 23.93 13.81 -10.78
N THR A 117 22.65 13.60 -10.51
CA THR A 117 22.15 12.95 -9.30
C THR A 117 21.79 11.51 -9.60
N PHE A 118 22.46 10.60 -8.92
CA PHE A 118 22.21 9.17 -8.93
C PHE A 118 21.26 8.83 -7.77
N VAL A 119 20.14 8.21 -8.10
CA VAL A 119 19.14 7.73 -7.16
C VAL A 119 19.11 6.21 -7.28
N ALA A 120 19.87 5.56 -6.39
CA ALA A 120 19.82 4.12 -6.24
C ALA A 120 18.57 3.76 -5.45
N THR A 121 17.75 2.87 -6.01
CA THR A 121 16.45 2.49 -5.45
C THR A 121 16.38 1.02 -5.09
N GLN A 122 15.58 0.71 -4.07
CA GLN A 122 15.25 -0.65 -3.67
C GLN A 122 13.74 -0.77 -3.43
N GLU A 123 13.10 -1.76 -4.04
CA GLU A 123 11.67 -2.04 -3.83
C GLU A 123 11.46 -2.71 -2.48
N GLN A 124 10.59 -2.15 -1.65
CA GLN A 124 10.13 -2.72 -0.40
C GLN A 124 8.64 -3.00 -0.46
N ARG A 125 8.22 -4.22 -0.12
CA ARG A 125 6.82 -4.63 -0.01
C ARG A 125 6.45 -4.79 1.45
N LEU A 126 5.57 -3.94 1.93
CA LEU A 126 5.11 -3.92 3.31
C LEU A 126 3.71 -4.51 3.39
N THR A 127 3.53 -5.50 4.25
CA THR A 127 2.26 -6.17 4.52
C THR A 127 1.92 -6.01 6.00
N TYR A 128 0.79 -5.37 6.27
CA TYR A 128 0.29 -5.07 7.61
C TYR A 128 -0.92 -5.94 7.95
N LEU A 129 -1.13 -6.17 9.26
CA LEU A 129 -2.29 -6.93 9.73
C LEU A 129 -3.51 -6.03 9.96
N PRO A 130 -4.72 -6.53 9.65
CA PRO A 130 -5.96 -5.85 9.97
C PRO A 130 -6.32 -5.97 11.46
N PRO A 131 -7.31 -5.20 11.94
CA PRO A 131 -7.86 -5.35 13.28
C PRO A 131 -8.36 -6.79 13.50
N PRO A 132 -8.16 -7.41 14.69
CA PRO A 132 -7.65 -6.84 15.95
C PRO A 132 -6.11 -6.84 16.13
N TRP A 133 -5.33 -7.37 15.19
CA TRP A 133 -3.87 -7.50 15.35
C TRP A 133 -3.09 -6.24 14.94
N GLY A 134 -3.65 -5.45 14.02
CA GLY A 134 -3.10 -4.16 13.59
C GLY A 134 -4.22 -3.22 13.15
N GLU A 135 -3.87 -2.11 12.52
CA GLU A 135 -4.83 -1.06 12.13
C GLU A 135 -4.76 -0.72 10.63
N CYS A 136 -4.57 -1.72 9.77
CA CYS A 136 -4.53 -1.48 8.33
C CYS A 136 -5.93 -1.42 7.68
N GLN A 137 -6.03 -0.70 6.55
CA GLN A 137 -7.23 -0.58 5.73
C GLN A 137 -6.97 -1.07 4.30
N SER A 138 -7.94 -1.73 3.68
CA SER A 138 -7.82 -2.20 2.28
C SER A 138 -8.98 -1.75 1.39
N LYS A 139 -10.00 -1.11 1.96
CA LYS A 139 -11.16 -0.61 1.23
C LYS A 139 -10.81 0.69 0.50
N ALA A 140 -11.15 0.76 -0.79
CA ALA A 140 -11.03 1.99 -1.58
C ALA A 140 -11.85 3.14 -0.95
N PRO A 141 -11.47 4.41 -1.19
CA PRO A 141 -12.25 5.56 -0.75
C PRO A 141 -13.66 5.56 -1.36
N ASP A 142 -14.66 5.95 -0.58
CA ASP A 142 -16.08 5.92 -0.98
C ASP A 142 -16.42 6.91 -2.11
N SER A 143 -15.60 7.94 -2.32
CA SER A 143 -15.78 8.95 -3.37
C SER A 143 -15.61 8.43 -4.80
N GLY A 144 -14.94 7.28 -4.97
CA GLY A 144 -14.71 6.68 -6.28
C GLY A 144 -13.68 7.38 -7.16
N PHE A 145 -12.96 8.41 -6.67
CA PHE A 145 -11.90 9.08 -7.45
C PHE A 145 -10.70 8.17 -7.74
N PHE A 146 -10.41 7.24 -6.83
CA PHE A 146 -9.29 6.32 -6.93
C PHE A 146 -9.77 4.89 -6.75
N GLN A 147 -9.32 3.98 -7.63
CA GLN A 147 -9.70 2.56 -7.59
C GLN A 147 -8.97 1.79 -6.48
N VAL A 148 -7.75 2.22 -6.13
CA VAL A 148 -6.89 1.56 -5.14
C VAL A 148 -6.71 2.50 -3.95
N TYR A 149 -6.85 1.96 -2.74
CA TYR A 149 -6.58 2.70 -1.52
C TYR A 149 -5.06 2.90 -1.34
N SER A 150 -4.65 4.15 -1.20
CA SER A 150 -3.33 4.55 -0.70
C SER A 150 -3.52 5.68 0.31
N VAL A 151 -2.51 5.91 1.15
CA VAL A 151 -2.55 7.01 2.13
C VAL A 151 -2.69 8.36 1.42
N THR A 152 -1.96 8.55 0.32
CA THR A 152 -2.03 9.76 -0.51
C THR A 152 -3.36 9.92 -1.23
N ALA A 153 -3.96 8.84 -1.75
CA ALA A 153 -5.30 8.89 -2.36
C ALA A 153 -6.36 9.30 -1.32
N CYS A 154 -6.31 8.73 -0.12
CA CYS A 154 -7.18 9.11 0.99
C CYS A 154 -7.02 10.59 1.38
N ARG A 155 -5.78 11.08 1.44
CA ARG A 155 -5.52 12.49 1.77
C ARG A 155 -6.03 13.45 0.70
N ILE A 156 -5.75 13.17 -0.57
CA ILE A 156 -6.24 13.99 -1.69
C ILE A 156 -7.77 13.98 -1.70
N ASP A 157 -8.40 12.83 -1.47
CA ASP A 157 -9.85 12.70 -1.37
C ASP A 157 -10.43 13.55 -0.24
N CYS A 158 -9.84 13.46 0.96
CA CYS A 158 -10.27 14.22 2.12
C CYS A 158 -10.11 15.73 1.93
N GLU A 159 -8.95 16.18 1.44
CA GLU A 159 -8.68 17.59 1.11
C GLU A 159 -9.67 18.10 0.05
N THR A 160 -9.94 17.30 -0.99
CA THR A 160 -10.88 17.66 -2.06
C THR A 160 -12.30 17.83 -1.51
N ARG A 161 -12.77 16.87 -0.71
CA ARG A 161 -14.11 16.91 -0.12
C ARG A 161 -14.26 18.12 0.81
N TYR A 162 -13.27 18.37 1.68
CA TYR A 162 -13.28 19.51 2.59
C TYR A 162 -13.35 20.86 1.85
N ILE A 163 -12.57 21.02 0.79
CA ILE A 163 -12.56 22.26 0.00
C ILE A 163 -13.84 22.43 -0.83
N VAL A 164 -14.40 21.34 -1.36
CA VAL A 164 -15.68 21.40 -2.06
C VAL A 164 -16.83 21.74 -1.08
N GLU A 165 -16.84 21.17 0.12
CA GLU A 165 -17.83 21.46 1.16
C GLU A 165 -17.75 22.92 1.67
N ASN A 166 -16.54 23.45 1.88
CA ASN A 166 -16.36 24.78 2.47
C ASN A 166 -16.33 25.92 1.43
N CYS A 167 -15.73 25.69 0.26
CA CYS A 167 -15.50 26.72 -0.76
C CYS A 167 -16.30 26.53 -2.06
N ASN A 168 -17.05 25.43 -2.21
CA ASN A 168 -17.85 25.10 -3.40
C ASN A 168 -17.06 25.07 -4.72
N CYS A 169 -15.75 24.86 -4.64
CA CYS A 169 -14.84 24.77 -5.78
C CYS A 169 -13.76 23.74 -5.48
N ARG A 170 -12.93 23.41 -6.47
CA ARG A 170 -11.74 22.56 -6.28
C ARG A 170 -10.49 23.19 -6.87
N MET A 171 -9.34 22.85 -6.33
CA MET A 171 -8.05 23.25 -6.89
C MET A 171 -7.74 22.47 -8.17
N VAL A 172 -6.80 22.98 -8.98
CA VAL A 172 -6.46 22.41 -10.30
C VAL A 172 -5.96 20.96 -10.26
N HIS A 173 -5.34 20.56 -9.15
CA HIS A 173 -4.77 19.22 -8.97
C HIS A 173 -5.73 18.23 -8.29
N MET A 174 -6.87 18.71 -7.78
CA MET A 174 -7.85 17.87 -7.09
C MET A 174 -8.74 17.14 -8.09
N PRO A 175 -9.06 15.85 -7.86
CA PRO A 175 -9.99 15.10 -8.70
C PRO A 175 -11.44 15.59 -8.55
N GLY A 176 -12.33 15.05 -9.40
CA GLY A 176 -13.77 15.34 -9.35
C GLY A 176 -14.27 16.37 -10.37
N ASP A 177 -15.59 16.53 -10.41
CA ASP A 177 -16.29 17.32 -11.43
C ASP A 177 -16.68 18.74 -10.96
N SER A 178 -16.38 19.08 -9.70
CA SER A 178 -16.60 20.43 -9.15
C SER A 178 -15.86 21.49 -9.98
N PRO A 179 -16.38 22.73 -10.07
CA PRO A 179 -15.73 23.80 -10.81
C PRO A 179 -14.38 24.16 -10.18
N PHE A 180 -13.43 24.58 -11.02
CA PHE A 180 -12.15 25.09 -10.53
C PHE A 180 -12.33 26.41 -9.76
N CYS A 181 -11.60 26.57 -8.66
CA CYS A 181 -11.58 27.82 -7.90
C CYS A 181 -11.04 28.98 -8.75
N THR A 182 -11.66 30.14 -8.64
CA THR A 182 -11.11 31.41 -9.16
C THR A 182 -9.91 31.86 -8.32
N PRO A 183 -9.01 32.73 -8.83
CA PRO A 183 -7.88 33.24 -8.06
C PRO A 183 -8.28 33.92 -6.74
N GLU A 184 -9.42 34.61 -6.71
CA GLU A 184 -9.98 35.22 -5.48
C GLU A 184 -10.38 34.14 -4.48
N GLN A 185 -11.14 33.12 -4.91
CA GLN A 185 -11.51 31.99 -4.04
C GLN A 185 -10.29 31.18 -3.56
N TYR A 186 -9.24 31.12 -4.37
CA TYR A 186 -8.02 30.41 -4.02
C TYR A 186 -7.36 31.04 -2.79
N LYS A 187 -7.16 32.36 -2.84
CA LYS A 187 -6.56 33.16 -1.77
C LYS A 187 -7.47 33.31 -0.55
N ASP A 188 -8.75 33.60 -0.77
CA ASP A 188 -9.65 34.01 0.30
C ASP A 188 -10.30 32.82 1.03
N CYS A 189 -10.36 31.64 0.39
CA CYS A 189 -11.02 30.46 0.95
C CYS A 189 -10.15 29.21 0.92
N ALA A 190 -9.69 28.80 -0.27
CA ALA A 190 -9.12 27.46 -0.43
C ALA A 190 -7.77 27.28 0.29
N GLU A 191 -6.87 28.26 0.22
CA GLU A 191 -5.59 28.26 0.96
C GLU A 191 -5.80 28.28 2.48
N PRO A 192 -6.54 29.26 3.08
CA PRO A 192 -6.82 29.26 4.51
C PRO A 192 -7.51 27.98 4.99
N ALA A 193 -8.47 27.45 4.23
CA ALA A 193 -9.18 26.23 4.58
C ALA A 193 -8.25 25.01 4.64
N LEU A 194 -7.33 24.86 3.69
CA LEU A 194 -6.32 23.80 3.75
C LEU A 194 -5.35 23.99 4.93
N ALA A 195 -4.97 25.22 5.23
CA ALA A 195 -4.12 25.53 6.38
C ALA A 195 -4.81 25.13 7.71
N THR A 196 -6.09 25.49 7.88
CA THR A 196 -6.89 25.07 9.04
C THR A 196 -7.02 23.56 9.13
N LEU A 197 -7.28 22.88 8.01
CA LEU A 197 -7.36 21.41 7.97
C LEU A 197 -6.06 20.73 8.40
N SER A 198 -4.91 21.32 8.07
CA SER A 198 -3.61 20.80 8.49
C SER A 198 -3.33 20.99 9.99
N GLU A 199 -3.89 22.03 10.61
CA GLU A 199 -3.77 22.27 12.06
C GLU A 199 -4.77 21.43 12.86
N GLU A 200 -6.00 21.29 12.36
CA GLU A 200 -7.07 20.48 12.91
C GLU A 200 -6.91 19.01 12.49
N SER A 201 -5.83 18.39 12.99
CA SER A 201 -5.35 17.03 12.64
C SER A 201 -6.35 15.85 12.74
N ASN A 202 -7.58 16.08 13.19
CA ASN A 202 -8.58 15.03 13.39
C ASN A 202 -9.56 14.85 12.23
N ASP A 203 -9.66 15.79 11.28
CA ASP A 203 -10.70 15.73 10.23
C ASP A 203 -10.32 14.80 9.06
N CYS A 204 -9.03 14.52 8.85
CA CYS A 204 -8.53 13.64 7.78
C CYS A 204 -7.66 12.48 8.32
N LEU A 205 -8.29 11.50 8.98
CA LEU A 205 -7.61 10.30 9.49
C LEU A 205 -7.44 9.23 8.40
N CYS A 206 -6.31 9.26 7.69
CA CYS A 206 -5.96 8.24 6.69
C CYS A 206 -5.09 7.12 7.28
N ARG A 207 -5.66 5.93 7.40
CA ARG A 207 -4.96 4.73 7.91
C ARG A 207 -3.99 4.16 6.88
N THR A 208 -3.00 3.39 7.33
CA THR A 208 -2.07 2.71 6.43
C THR A 208 -2.76 1.58 5.65
N PRO A 209 -2.45 1.41 4.36
CA PRO A 209 -2.95 0.29 3.59
C PRO A 209 -2.37 -1.04 4.10
N CYS A 210 -3.14 -2.13 3.99
CA CYS A 210 -2.63 -3.46 4.37
C CYS A 210 -1.49 -3.93 3.47
N ASN A 211 -1.51 -3.57 2.19
CA ASN A 211 -0.44 -3.87 1.24
C ASN A 211 0.08 -2.56 0.67
N THR A 212 1.39 -2.31 0.76
CA THR A 212 2.01 -1.14 0.13
C THR A 212 3.39 -1.46 -0.38
N THR A 213 3.71 -0.84 -1.52
CA THR A 213 5.03 -0.90 -2.11
C THR A 213 5.69 0.46 -1.92
N ARG A 214 6.85 0.47 -1.27
CA ARG A 214 7.69 1.64 -1.07
C ARG A 214 9.00 1.48 -1.82
N TYR A 215 9.60 2.61 -2.18
CA TYR A 215 10.92 2.63 -2.80
C TYR A 215 11.88 3.37 -1.87
N ASN A 216 12.79 2.61 -1.26
CA ASN A 216 13.93 3.21 -0.59
C ASN A 216 14.84 3.84 -1.63
N LYS A 217 15.46 4.95 -1.25
CA LYS A 217 16.31 5.75 -2.14
C LYS A 217 17.58 6.17 -1.43
N GLU A 218 18.71 5.96 -2.10
CA GLU A 218 20.01 6.49 -1.71
C GLU A 218 20.47 7.48 -2.79
N LEU A 219 20.77 8.70 -2.37
CA LEU A 219 21.14 9.78 -3.28
C LEU A 219 22.65 10.00 -3.25
N SER A 220 23.25 10.07 -4.43
CA SER A 220 24.63 10.56 -4.60
C SER A 220 24.71 11.51 -5.78
N MET A 221 25.67 12.42 -5.75
CA MET A 221 25.75 13.52 -6.71
C MET A 221 27.18 13.72 -7.19
N VAL A 222 27.32 13.99 -8.50
CA VAL A 222 28.58 14.43 -9.11
C VAL A 222 28.36 15.71 -9.90
N LYS A 223 29.40 16.53 -10.02
CA LYS A 223 29.30 17.82 -10.72
C LYS A 223 29.20 17.63 -12.24
N ILE A 224 28.29 18.35 -12.88
CA ILE A 224 28.19 18.48 -14.34
C ILE A 224 28.07 19.98 -14.72
N PRO A 225 28.74 20.45 -15.78
CA PRO A 225 29.67 19.73 -16.64
C PRO A 225 31.10 19.62 -16.07
N SER A 226 31.86 18.67 -16.61
CA SER A 226 33.31 18.63 -16.45
C SER A 226 33.97 19.72 -17.32
N LYS A 227 35.21 20.13 -17.00
CA LYS A 227 35.95 21.14 -17.79
C LYS A 227 36.05 20.80 -19.28
N THR A 228 36.11 19.51 -19.63
CA THR A 228 36.20 19.05 -21.02
C THR A 228 34.83 18.97 -21.71
N SER A 229 33.79 18.58 -20.99
CA SER A 229 32.43 18.46 -21.53
C SER A 229 31.68 19.80 -21.62
N ALA A 230 32.09 20.80 -20.86
CA ALA A 230 31.51 22.15 -20.88
C ALA A 230 31.45 22.72 -22.31
N ARG A 231 32.58 22.72 -23.04
CA ARG A 231 32.66 23.21 -24.43
C ARG A 231 31.76 22.47 -25.40
N TYR A 232 31.58 21.16 -25.19
CA TYR A 232 30.71 20.35 -26.02
C TYR A 232 29.24 20.72 -25.80
N LEU A 233 28.82 20.85 -24.54
CA LEU A 233 27.45 21.20 -24.18
C LEU A 233 27.09 22.63 -24.61
N GLU A 234 28.02 23.58 -24.46
CA GLU A 234 27.86 24.94 -24.99
C GLU A 234 27.50 24.93 -26.47
N LYS A 235 28.27 24.19 -27.28
CA LYS A 235 28.08 24.12 -28.73
C LYS A 235 26.82 23.33 -29.12
N LYS A 236 26.49 22.27 -28.38
CA LYS A 236 25.32 21.43 -28.64
C LYS A 236 24.01 22.16 -28.37
N PHE A 237 23.93 22.90 -27.27
CA PHE A 237 22.73 23.61 -26.85
C PHE A 237 22.73 25.10 -27.24
N ASN A 238 23.84 25.61 -27.78
CA ASN A 238 24.02 27.02 -28.13
C ASN A 238 23.77 27.96 -26.93
N LYS A 239 24.32 27.60 -25.77
CA LYS A 239 24.19 28.31 -24.49
C LYS A 239 25.58 28.52 -23.86
N SER A 240 25.70 29.49 -22.95
CA SER A 240 26.97 29.79 -22.28
C SER A 240 27.33 28.73 -21.22
N GLU A 241 28.62 28.57 -20.91
CA GLU A 241 29.08 27.66 -19.85
C GLU A 241 28.37 27.91 -18.52
N LYS A 242 28.17 29.18 -18.15
CA LYS A 242 27.44 29.58 -16.95
C LYS A 242 25.98 29.15 -17.01
N TYR A 243 25.32 29.33 -18.15
CA TYR A 243 23.95 28.86 -18.32
C TYR A 243 23.86 27.34 -18.13
N ILE A 244 24.81 26.59 -18.69
CA ILE A 244 24.85 25.13 -18.56
C ILE A 244 25.03 24.71 -17.09
N SER A 245 25.94 25.34 -16.34
CA SER A 245 26.13 25.02 -14.91
C SER A 245 24.92 25.36 -14.06
N ASP A 246 24.22 26.43 -14.41
CA ASP A 246 23.14 26.96 -13.57
C ASP A 246 21.78 26.33 -13.95
N ASN A 247 21.61 25.78 -15.16
CA ASN A 247 20.32 25.29 -15.63
C ASN A 247 20.25 23.79 -15.94
N ILE A 248 21.37 23.15 -16.28
CA ILE A 248 21.34 21.74 -16.68
C ILE A 248 21.50 20.85 -15.46
N LEU A 249 20.63 19.86 -15.34
CA LEU A 249 20.78 18.74 -14.42
C LEU A 249 20.64 17.41 -15.15
N VAL A 250 21.25 16.37 -14.58
CA VAL A 250 21.04 14.99 -15.00
C VAL A 250 20.52 14.21 -13.81
N LEU A 251 19.47 13.41 -14.04
CA LEU A 251 18.88 12.55 -13.03
C LEU A 251 18.91 11.11 -13.53
N ASP A 252 19.55 10.25 -12.75
CA ASP A 252 19.64 8.82 -12.97
C ASP A 252 18.89 8.08 -11.87
N VAL A 253 17.83 7.36 -12.24
CA VAL A 253 17.05 6.52 -11.31
C VAL A 253 17.20 5.06 -11.72
N PHE A 254 17.76 4.24 -10.83
CA PHE A 254 18.03 2.84 -11.12
C PHE A 254 17.88 1.97 -9.87
N PHE A 255 17.75 0.65 -10.06
CA PHE A 255 17.78 -0.30 -8.95
C PHE A 255 19.22 -0.68 -8.60
N GLU A 256 19.58 -0.67 -7.31
CA GLU A 256 20.91 -1.08 -6.85
C GLU A 256 21.19 -2.54 -7.21
N ALA A 257 20.27 -3.43 -6.82
CA ALA A 257 20.21 -4.83 -7.20
C ALA A 257 18.77 -5.21 -7.54
N LEU A 258 18.57 -6.32 -8.26
CA LEU A 258 17.23 -6.85 -8.56
C LEU A 258 16.68 -7.69 -7.40
N ASN A 259 16.74 -7.15 -6.20
CA ASN A 259 16.08 -7.73 -5.05
C ASN A 259 14.97 -6.79 -4.58
N TYR A 260 13.97 -7.39 -3.95
CA TYR A 260 12.96 -6.66 -3.20
C TYR A 260 13.02 -7.13 -1.76
N GLU A 261 12.77 -6.22 -0.84
CA GLU A 261 12.65 -6.55 0.58
C GLU A 261 11.17 -6.72 0.92
N THR A 262 10.84 -7.76 1.69
CA THR A 262 9.47 -7.97 2.18
C THR A 262 9.43 -7.79 3.68
N ILE A 263 8.63 -6.83 4.15
CA ILE A 263 8.40 -6.58 5.58
C ILE A 263 6.94 -6.94 5.86
N GLU A 264 6.71 -8.09 6.49
CA GLU A 264 5.38 -8.61 6.78
C GLU A 264 5.15 -8.71 8.28
N GLN A 265 4.01 -8.19 8.74
CA GLN A 265 3.51 -8.42 10.09
C GLN A 265 2.87 -9.79 10.18
N LYS A 266 3.41 -10.66 11.03
CA LYS A 266 2.86 -11.99 11.32
C LYS A 266 2.24 -12.04 12.70
N LYS A 267 1.17 -12.82 12.83
CA LYS A 267 0.52 -13.06 14.12
C LYS A 267 1.51 -13.80 15.02
N ALA A 268 1.85 -13.20 16.16
CA ALA A 268 2.77 -13.82 17.12
C ALA A 268 2.18 -15.08 17.75
N TYR A 269 0.85 -15.15 17.82
CA TYR A 269 0.14 -16.28 18.41
C TYR A 269 -1.17 -16.54 17.65
N GLU A 270 -1.37 -17.79 17.25
CA GLU A 270 -2.57 -18.25 16.56
C GLU A 270 -3.42 -19.12 17.48
N VAL A 271 -4.69 -19.32 17.13
CA VAL A 271 -5.61 -20.19 17.89
C VAL A 271 -5.06 -21.62 18.00
N ALA A 272 -4.35 -22.09 16.97
CA ALA A 272 -3.66 -23.38 17.02
C ALA A 272 -2.58 -23.42 18.11
N GLY A 273 -1.80 -22.34 18.26
CA GLY A 273 -0.84 -22.19 19.36
C GLY A 273 -1.53 -22.20 20.73
N LEU A 274 -2.66 -21.46 20.84
CA LEU A 274 -3.47 -21.42 22.07
C LEU A 274 -3.95 -22.80 22.51
N LEU A 275 -4.53 -23.56 21.58
CA LEU A 275 -5.03 -24.90 21.85
C LEU A 275 -3.89 -25.88 22.13
N GLY A 276 -2.75 -25.70 21.48
CA GLY A 276 -1.53 -26.46 21.73
C GLY A 276 -1.01 -26.26 23.16
N ASP A 277 -0.92 -25.01 23.62
CA ASP A 277 -0.42 -24.71 24.96
C ASP A 277 -1.42 -25.13 26.06
N ILE A 278 -2.72 -24.91 25.86
CA ILE A 278 -3.75 -25.37 26.79
C ILE A 278 -3.78 -26.91 26.84
N GLY A 279 -3.83 -27.57 25.67
CA GLY A 279 -3.84 -29.02 25.59
C GLY A 279 -2.56 -29.65 26.13
N GLY A 280 -1.42 -29.02 25.89
CA GLY A 280 -0.12 -29.44 26.42
C GLY A 280 -0.07 -29.34 27.94
N GLN A 281 -0.52 -28.23 28.53
CA GLN A 281 -0.55 -28.08 29.98
C GLN A 281 -1.57 -29.03 30.64
N MET A 282 -2.78 -29.16 30.09
CA MET A 282 -3.79 -30.08 30.62
C MET A 282 -3.37 -31.55 30.51
N GLY A 283 -2.78 -31.93 29.38
CA GLY A 283 -2.24 -33.27 29.17
C GLY A 283 -1.04 -33.57 30.08
N LEU A 284 -0.19 -32.58 30.36
CA LEU A 284 0.98 -32.77 31.21
C LEU A 284 0.64 -32.84 32.71
N PHE A 285 -0.23 -31.96 33.21
CA PHE A 285 -0.51 -31.87 34.65
C PHE A 285 -1.62 -32.81 35.11
N ILE A 286 -2.67 -32.98 34.32
CA ILE A 286 -3.86 -33.76 34.70
C ILE A 286 -3.86 -35.12 33.98
N GLY A 287 -3.17 -35.24 32.84
CA GLY A 287 -3.37 -36.37 31.92
C GLY A 287 -4.74 -36.32 31.23
N ALA A 288 -5.44 -35.19 31.33
CA ALA A 288 -6.76 -35.00 30.77
C ALA A 288 -6.68 -34.54 29.32
N SER A 289 -7.62 -35.02 28.52
CA SER A 289 -7.86 -34.59 27.15
C SER A 289 -9.28 -34.07 27.00
N ILE A 290 -9.64 -33.61 25.80
CA ILE A 290 -11.03 -33.25 25.52
C ILE A 290 -11.98 -34.45 25.72
N LEU A 291 -11.49 -35.68 25.49
CA LEU A 291 -12.28 -36.89 25.70
C LEU A 291 -12.61 -37.13 27.16
N THR A 292 -11.66 -36.90 28.09
CA THR A 292 -11.93 -37.04 29.53
C THR A 292 -12.92 -36.01 30.05
N ILE A 293 -13.01 -34.83 29.41
CA ILE A 293 -14.01 -33.82 29.75
C ILE A 293 -15.40 -34.27 29.28
N LEU A 294 -15.49 -34.79 28.05
CA LEU A 294 -16.75 -35.34 27.52
C LEU A 294 -17.26 -36.50 28.39
N GLU A 295 -16.38 -37.39 28.83
CA GLU A 295 -16.73 -38.49 29.72
C GLU A 295 -17.29 -38.01 31.07
N LEU A 296 -16.72 -36.93 31.63
CA LEU A 296 -17.25 -36.32 32.85
C LEU A 296 -18.65 -35.72 32.62
N PHE A 297 -18.92 -35.14 31.45
CA PHE A 297 -20.23 -34.61 31.10
C PHE A 297 -21.26 -35.72 30.89
N ASP A 298 -20.89 -36.83 30.24
CA ASP A 298 -21.77 -37.99 30.06
C ASP A 298 -22.15 -38.58 31.42
N TYR A 299 -21.18 -38.78 32.31
CA TYR A 299 -21.44 -39.25 33.67
C TYR A 299 -22.33 -38.28 34.46
N ALA A 300 -22.06 -36.97 34.38
CA ALA A 300 -22.90 -35.98 35.04
C ALA A 300 -24.32 -35.95 34.48
N TYR A 301 -24.49 -36.12 33.17
CA TYR A 301 -25.80 -36.19 32.53
C TYR A 301 -26.59 -37.42 32.98
N GLU A 302 -25.97 -38.60 33.05
CA GLU A 302 -26.60 -39.81 33.56
C GLU A 302 -27.04 -39.64 35.02
N VAL A 303 -26.15 -39.14 35.88
CA VAL A 303 -26.48 -38.90 37.30
C VAL A 303 -27.62 -37.89 37.46
N MET A 304 -27.62 -36.81 36.67
CA MET A 304 -28.69 -35.81 36.70
C MET A 304 -30.00 -36.37 36.16
N ARG A 305 -29.96 -37.20 35.11
CA ARG A 305 -31.13 -37.90 34.58
C ARG A 305 -31.72 -38.83 35.62
N ASP A 306 -30.89 -39.63 36.30
CA ASP A 306 -31.34 -40.55 37.34
C ASP A 306 -31.95 -39.81 38.53
N ARG A 307 -31.32 -38.71 38.97
CA ARG A 307 -31.86 -37.83 40.02
C ARG A 307 -33.17 -37.14 39.61
N LEU A 308 -33.31 -36.74 38.35
CA LEU A 308 -34.54 -36.14 37.84
C LEU A 308 -35.66 -37.19 37.73
N LEU A 309 -35.34 -38.42 37.32
CA LEU A 309 -36.26 -39.55 37.33
C LEU A 309 -36.71 -39.90 38.76
N GLU A 310 -35.80 -39.93 39.74
CA GLU A 310 -36.15 -40.10 41.15
C GLU A 310 -37.11 -39.01 41.65
N LEU A 311 -36.91 -37.74 41.25
CA LEU A 311 -37.77 -36.63 41.66
C LEU A 311 -39.15 -36.67 40.99
N LEU A 312 -39.22 -37.00 39.70
CA LEU A 312 -40.50 -37.17 38.98
C LEU A 312 -41.31 -38.34 39.55
N CYS A 313 -40.66 -39.48 39.86
CA CYS A 313 -41.32 -40.59 40.53
C CYS A 313 -41.83 -40.23 41.93
N ARG A 314 -41.20 -39.27 42.61
CA ARG A 314 -41.63 -38.79 43.94
C ARG A 314 -42.83 -37.85 43.89
N GLU A 315 -42.99 -37.09 42.80
CA GLU A 315 -44.20 -36.28 42.57
C GLU A 315 -45.41 -37.16 42.24
N ASP A 316 -45.22 -38.30 41.56
CA ASP A 316 -46.30 -39.27 41.33
C ASP A 316 -46.79 -39.95 42.64
N GLU A 317 -45.94 -40.07 43.67
CA GLU A 317 -46.34 -40.58 44.99
C GLU A 317 -47.14 -39.55 45.82
N GLU A 318 -46.95 -38.25 45.63
CA GLU A 318 -47.79 -37.23 46.29
C GLU A 318 -49.12 -36.96 45.54
N GLY A 319 -49.26 -37.46 44.31
CA GLY A 319 -50.47 -37.38 43.49
C GLY A 319 -51.40 -38.61 43.54
N SER A 320 -50.94 -39.76 44.05
CA SER A 320 -51.73 -41.00 44.04
C SER A 320 -51.89 -41.62 45.43
N HIS A 321 -52.92 -41.18 46.16
CA HIS A 321 -53.51 -42.00 47.21
C HIS A 321 -54.38 -43.09 46.55
N GLY A 322 -53.77 -44.24 46.24
CA GLY A 322 -54.49 -45.43 45.77
C GLY A 322 -53.57 -46.53 45.25
N GLU A 323 -53.17 -47.42 46.17
CA GLU A 323 -52.81 -48.85 45.96
C GLU A 323 -52.11 -49.25 44.64
N ASP A 324 -50.77 -49.39 44.65
CA ASP A 324 -50.07 -50.69 44.54
C ASP A 324 -48.53 -50.54 44.39
N VAL A 325 -47.85 -51.61 44.78
CA VAL A 325 -46.44 -51.70 45.19
C VAL A 325 -45.41 -51.55 44.05
N SER A 326 -44.34 -50.80 44.37
CA SER A 326 -43.09 -50.59 43.62
C SER A 326 -42.37 -51.87 43.18
N THR A 327 -41.89 -51.89 41.92
CA THR A 327 -40.57 -52.43 41.56
C THR A 327 -40.04 -51.73 40.31
N CYS A 328 -39.12 -50.77 40.48
CA CYS A 328 -38.23 -50.32 39.40
C CYS A 328 -36.86 -50.94 39.67
N ASP A 329 -36.59 -52.10 39.06
CA ASP A 329 -35.25 -52.69 39.07
C ASP A 329 -34.45 -52.25 37.82
N PRO A 330 -33.14 -52.02 37.93
CA PRO A 330 -32.27 -51.76 36.80
C PRO A 330 -32.02 -53.06 36.04
N VAL A 331 -32.14 -53.02 34.71
CA VAL A 331 -31.82 -54.18 33.87
C VAL A 331 -30.31 -54.46 33.96
N GLY A 332 -29.99 -55.55 34.65
CA GLY A 332 -28.66 -56.10 34.78
C GLY A 332 -28.08 -56.55 33.43
N ASN A 333 -26.81 -56.19 33.25
CA ASN A 333 -25.94 -56.55 32.15
C ASN A 333 -25.74 -58.08 32.13
N HIS A 334 -26.26 -58.78 31.12
CA HIS A 334 -25.90 -60.16 30.83
C HIS A 334 -24.98 -60.22 29.61
N SER A 335 -23.71 -60.51 29.89
CA SER A 335 -22.71 -60.99 28.94
C SER A 335 -23.12 -62.36 28.40
N GLU A 336 -23.42 -62.46 27.11
CA GLU A 336 -23.31 -63.71 26.36
C GLU A 336 -22.40 -63.51 25.15
N ALA A 337 -21.33 -64.30 25.14
CA ALA A 337 -20.39 -64.40 24.04
C ALA A 337 -21.06 -65.07 22.84
N VAL A 338 -21.21 -64.34 21.74
CA VAL A 338 -21.49 -64.91 20.42
C VAL A 338 -20.37 -64.50 19.48
N GLY A 339 -19.52 -65.47 19.14
CA GLY A 339 -18.50 -65.31 18.13
C GLY A 339 -19.11 -65.02 16.76
N ARG A 340 -18.70 -63.92 16.15
CA ARG A 340 -18.76 -63.70 14.70
C ARG A 340 -17.47 -63.05 14.26
N THR A 341 -16.65 -63.86 13.61
CA THR A 341 -15.56 -63.42 12.73
C THR A 341 -16.15 -62.63 11.57
N VAL A 342 -15.80 -61.34 11.48
CA VAL A 342 -15.97 -60.55 10.26
C VAL A 342 -14.62 -59.95 9.91
N SER A 343 -14.00 -60.57 8.91
CA SER A 343 -12.86 -60.08 8.17
C SER A 343 -13.24 -58.82 7.37
N VAL A 344 -12.52 -57.72 7.58
CA VAL A 344 -12.55 -56.52 6.73
C VAL A 344 -11.15 -56.35 6.13
N PRO A 345 -11.04 -56.07 4.81
CA PRO A 345 -9.80 -56.24 4.07
C PRO A 345 -8.75 -55.16 4.33
N LEU A 346 -7.50 -55.59 4.28
CA LEU A 346 -6.30 -54.78 4.17
C LEU A 346 -6.27 -54.09 2.79
N GLN A 347 -6.15 -52.76 2.77
CA GLN A 347 -5.67 -52.02 1.60
C GLN A 347 -4.66 -50.95 2.06
N PRO A 348 -3.71 -50.58 1.17
CA PRO A 348 -2.30 -50.55 1.52
C PRO A 348 -1.79 -49.14 1.82
N ALA A 349 -0.73 -49.09 2.62
CA ALA A 349 0.15 -47.93 2.73
C ALA A 349 0.85 -47.65 1.38
N LEU A 350 0.74 -46.40 0.93
CA LEU A 350 1.54 -45.75 -0.11
C LEU A 350 1.44 -44.24 0.20
N GLY A 351 2.47 -43.45 0.43
CA GLY A 351 3.91 -43.63 0.51
C GLY A 351 4.55 -42.28 0.89
N THR A 352 5.78 -42.34 1.39
CA THR A 352 6.87 -41.35 1.25
C THR A 352 6.63 -39.89 1.68
N LEU A 353 7.13 -39.56 2.88
CA LEU A 353 7.57 -38.22 3.25
C LEU A 353 9.06 -38.11 2.83
N GLU A 354 9.36 -37.41 1.74
CA GLU A 354 10.72 -36.92 1.46
C GLU A 354 10.95 -35.65 2.28
N GLU A 355 12.01 -35.69 3.09
CA GLU A 355 12.63 -34.52 3.71
C GLU A 355 13.19 -33.61 2.62
N ILE A 356 12.78 -32.34 2.61
CA ILE A 356 13.55 -31.25 2.03
C ILE A 356 13.68 -30.18 3.10
N ALA A 357 14.84 -30.18 3.76
CA ALA A 357 15.36 -29.02 4.47
C ALA A 357 16.26 -28.25 3.50
N CYS A 358 15.95 -26.96 3.29
CA CYS A 358 16.90 -25.93 2.89
C CYS A 358 17.16 -25.04 4.11
#